data_AF-A0A6J4VTM1-F1
#
_entry.id   AF-A0A6J4VTM1-F1
#
_cell.length_a   1.000
_cell.length_b   1.000
_cell.length_c   1.000
_cell.angle_alpha   90.00
_cell.angle_beta   90.00
_cell.angle_gamma   90.00
#
_symmetry.space_group_name_H-M   'P 1'
#
loop_
_entity.id
_entity.type
_entity.pdbx_description
1 polymer ?
#
loop_
_entity_poly.entity_id
_entity_poly.type
_entity_poly.pdbx_seq_one_letter_code
_entity_poly.pdbx_strand_id
1 'polypeptide(L)' 'MGPEIGQAGFRIGLFLVLVAGGMLFLLEPGTPEFSITVVTLAIGLVFVGVVVVLVRWFGR' A
#
# COMPACT_ATOMS: atom_id res chain seq x y z
N MET A 1 12.69 -2.18 -15.33
CA MET A 1 12.36 -3.17 -14.29
C MET A 1 11.96 -4.45 -15.01
N GLY A 2 12.44 -5.61 -14.57
CA GLY A 2 11.85 -6.88 -15.03
C GLY A 2 10.36 -6.90 -14.65
N PRO A 3 9.46 -7.40 -15.51
CA PRO A 3 8.02 -7.44 -15.22
C PRO A 3 7.70 -8.15 -13.90
N GLU A 4 8.56 -9.07 -13.44
CA GLU A 4 8.45 -9.78 -12.17
C GLU A 4 8.59 -8.84 -10.96
N ILE A 5 9.50 -7.86 -11.02
CA ILE A 5 9.74 -6.91 -9.92
C ILE A 5 8.54 -5.98 -9.73
N GLY A 6 7.95 -5.51 -10.83
CA GLY A 6 6.74 -4.68 -10.78
C GLY A 6 5.54 -5.45 -10.22
N GLN A 7 5.34 -6.70 -10.62
CA GLN A 7 4.28 -7.55 -10.08
C GLN A 7 4.46 -7.87 -8.59
N ALA A 8 5.69 -8.18 -8.17
CA ALA A 8 5.98 -8.45 -6.76
C ALA A 8 5.73 -7.22 -5.89
N GLY A 9 6.26 -6.05 -6.30
CA GLY A 9 6.03 -4.78 -5.60
C GLY A 9 4.56 -4.41 -5.52
N PHE A 10 3.81 -4.60 -6.61
CA PHE A 10 2.36 -4.33 -6.63
C PHE A 10 1.60 -5.26 -5.68
N ARG A 11 1.87 -6.57 -5.70
CA ARG A 11 1.22 -7.54 -4.81
C ARG A 11 1.49 -7.25 -3.33
N ILE A 12 2.73 -6.95 -2.97
CA ILE A 12 3.11 -6.60 -1.60
C ILE A 12 2.41 -5.32 -1.16
N GLY A 13 2.46 -4.27 -1.99
CA GLY A 13 1.79 -3.02 -1.69
C GLY A 13 0.28 -3.17 -1.55
N LEU A 14 -0.35 -3.95 -2.42
CA LEU A 14 -1.79 -4.21 -2.37
C LEU A 14 -2.17 -4.97 -1.10
N PHE A 15 -1.38 -5.96 -0.70
CA PHE A 15 -1.58 -6.69 0.56
C PHE A 15 -1.53 -5.75 1.76
N LEU A 16 -0.51 -4.89 1.84
CA LEU A 16 -0.39 -3.90 2.94
C LEU A 16 -1.60 -2.97 3.00
N VAL A 17 -2.05 -2.46 1.85
CA VAL A 17 -3.20 -1.56 1.78
C VAL A 17 -4.49 -2.27 2.21
N LEU A 18 -4.73 -3.49 1.73
CA LEU A 18 -5.94 -4.25 2.08
C LEU A 18 -5.97 -4.62 3.56
N VAL A 19 -4.85 -5.08 4.11
CA VAL A 19 -4.77 -5.47 5.52
C VAL A 19 -4.88 -4.24 6.42
N ALA A 20 -4.13 -3.17 6.16
CA ALA A 20 -4.21 -1.95 6.96
C ALA A 20 -5.59 -1.28 6.86
N GLY A 21 -6.18 -1.27 5.66
CA GLY A 21 -7.53 -0.76 5.43
C GLY A 21 -8.59 -1.58 6.18
N GLY A 22 -8.48 -2.91 6.14
CA GLY A 22 -9.34 -3.81 6.92
C GLY A 22 -9.19 -3.60 8.43
N MET A 23 -7.96 -3.41 8.91
CA MET A 23 -7.68 -3.19 10.34
C MET A 23 -8.32 -1.90 10.87
N LEU A 24 -8.38 -0.83 10.05
CA LEU A 24 -9.01 0.42 10.47
C LEU A 24 -10.51 0.27 10.79
N PHE A 25 -11.21 -0.70 10.20
CA PHE A 25 -12.61 -0.97 10.55
C PHE A 25 -12.77 -1.68 11.89
N LEU A 26 -11.70 -2.29 12.41
CA LEU A 26 -11.68 -3.03 13.68
C LEU A 26 -11.08 -2.21 14.82
N LEU A 27 -10.34 -1.15 14.51
CA LEU A 27 -9.68 -0.29 15.50
C LEU A 27 -10.61 0.83 15.96
N GLU A 28 -10.64 1.08 17.27
CA GLU A 28 -11.40 2.21 17.82
C GLU A 28 -10.76 3.55 17.42
N PRO A 29 -11.56 4.50 16.91
CA PRO A 29 -11.08 5.84 16.64
C PRO A 29 -10.60 6.54 17.92
N GLY A 30 -9.46 7.22 17.84
CA GLY A 30 -8.88 7.98 18.96
C GLY A 30 -7.79 7.25 19.73
N THR A 31 -7.48 5.99 19.37
CA THR A 31 -6.33 5.28 19.93
C THR A 31 -5.04 5.54 19.12
N PRO A 32 -3.86 5.39 19.74
CA PRO A 32 -2.58 5.47 19.02
C PRO A 32 -2.48 4.47 17.87
N GLU A 33 -3.02 3.26 18.04
CA GLU A 33 -3.01 2.19 17.04
C GLU A 33 -3.80 2.58 15.79
N PHE A 34 -4.94 3.24 15.95
CA PHE A 34 -5.71 3.78 14.82
C PHE A 34 -4.87 4.77 14.01
N SER A 35 -4.23 5.72 14.69
CA SER A 35 -3.41 6.76 14.04
C SER A 35 -2.21 6.18 13.28
N ILE A 36 -1.51 5.21 13.88
CA ILE A 36 -0.38 4.52 13.25
C ILE A 36 -0.85 3.72 12.03
N THR A 37 -1.99 3.03 12.15
CA THR A 37 -2.57 2.27 11.05
C THR A 37 -2.97 3.18 9.89
N VAL A 38 -3.55 4.36 10.16
CA VAL A 38 -3.86 5.36 9.12
C VAL A 38 -2.60 5.81 8.38
N VAL A 39 -1.52 6.14 9.11
CA VAL A 39 -0.25 6.55 8.48
C VAL A 39 0.35 5.40 7.66
N THR A 40 0.30 4.17 8.18
CA THR A 40 0.78 2.98 7.48
C THR A 40 0.00 2.72 6.19
N LEU A 41 -1.32 2.89 6.23
CA LEU A 41 -2.19 2.79 5.07
C LEU A 41 -1.84 3.85 4.02
N ALA A 42 -1.62 5.10 4.44
CA ALA A 42 -1.21 6.17 3.54
C ALA A 42 0.14 5.87 2.86
N ILE A 43 1.13 5.38 3.61
CA ILE A 43 2.42 4.95 3.06
C ILE A 43 2.24 3.81 2.06
N GLY A 44 1.42 2.81 2.38
CA GLY A 44 1.11 1.70 1.48
C GLY A 44 0.47 2.16 0.18
N LEU A 45 -0.47 3.10 0.24
CA LEU A 45 -1.11 3.69 -0.94
C LEU A 45 -0.11 4.45 -1.82
N VAL A 46 0.77 5.26 -1.21
CA VAL A 46 1.82 5.97 -1.93
C VAL A 46 2.77 4.97 -2.60
N PHE A 47 3.20 3.93 -1.90
CA PHE A 47 4.08 2.90 -2.44
C PHE A 47 3.46 2.20 -3.65
N VAL A 48 2.20 1.75 -3.54
CA VAL A 48 1.46 1.15 -4.66
C VAL A 48 1.35 2.13 -5.83
N GLY A 49 1.01 3.40 -5.55
CA GLY A 49 0.92 4.45 -6.56
C GLY A 49 2.24 4.61 -7.32
N VAL A 50 3.37 4.67 -6.61
CA VAL A 50 4.71 4.76 -7.20
C VAL A 50 5.01 3.54 -8.06
N VAL A 51 4.75 2.33 -7.58
CA VAL A 51 4.97 1.09 -8.35
C VAL A 51 4.13 1.11 -9.64
N VAL A 52 2.86 1.50 -9.56
CA VAL A 52 1.97 1.59 -10.73
C VAL A 52 2.48 2.63 -11.74
N VAL A 53 2.93 3.79 -11.28
CA VAL A 53 3.50 4.84 -12.15
C VAL A 53 4.77 4.35 -12.82
N LEU A 54 5.69 3.74 -12.07
CA LEU A 54 6.95 3.21 -12.61
C LEU A 54 6.71 2.11 -13.64
N VAL A 55 5.80 1.18 -13.38
CA VAL A 55 5.43 0.13 -14.34
C VAL A 55 4.81 0.73 -15.60
N ARG A 56 3.94 1.74 -15.48
CA ARG A 56 3.34 2.43 -16.64
C ARG A 56 4.34 3.24 -17.46
N TRP A 57 5.35 3.83 -16.82
CA TRP A 57 6.36 4.66 -17.50
C TRP A 57 7.44 3.83 -18.18
N PHE A 58 7.92 2.77 -17.52
CA PHE A 58 8.96 1.90 -18.07
C PHE A 58 8.43 0.72 -18.91
N GLY A 59 7.12 0.46 -18.87
CA GLY A 59 6.47 -0.55 -19.70
C GLY A 59 6.00 -0.04 -21.07
N ARG A 60 6.29 1.22 -21.40
CA ARG A 60 6.19 1.78 -22.76
C ARG A 60 7.52 1.67 -23.47
#